data_AF-A0A1F8VVW8-F1
#
_entry.id   AF-A0A1F8VVW8-F1
#
_cell.length_a   1.000
_cell.length_b   1.000
_cell.length_c   1.000
_cell.angle_alpha   90.00
_cell.angle_beta   90.00
_cell.angle_gamma   90.00
#
_symmetry.space_group_name_H-M   'P 1'
#
loop_
_entity.id
_entity.type
_entity.pdbx_description
1 polymer ?
#
loop_
_entity_poly.entity_id
_entity_poly.type
_entity_poly.pdbx_seq_one_letter_code
_entity_poly.pdbx_strand_id
1 'polypeptide(L)'
;MTGLLALAGLNAQALTLKVQTEEGRAASLVMVTQTPQPPARIDDSDNGYPASGKLQQGAFEHTRFTDAQGQATLPDTHGTFELRLRKPGYQDLKLSSKDLPATPVLTLKAEKDVRALAQQRPSNAWTATLEKAVPDASIRKEFLLHCGFCHQQGSVFLRRERSAEEWETTIKRMVRYGSRLSSQAQKELPAQLEAHWKYINAHPELVPASTPWGEHLAGAQITELPLGDRFSQMHDFLMHSNGMVYIGDNLQDRLYEVNPDTGAYTVYKIPPEAGDKLGGLLAGRLRDFPKHETYQGIHSLAESRKDGHVFITPSYQRRLIEFDPVNKTFKAHEMDSGFYPHTVRIDAKDRVWFTLALSNQVAMFDRSTAKFTTYDLPFRSLMEKLTVKLTPFFFKLIGWGLPITNWVKVDHVSTGVPLPYGIDITPDGTVWIARLHTDEIASIDPASGKVTMIPTPLHGPRRLRSDRDGNLWIAMFNESAILRYEPATAKFTTFDLPVVPKGSDTPYALNVDRQRHQVWVTGTNSDSAQCLDISSGTWRFYPLPRKATFTRDVEFGRDGRVFLSSASFPSWHIEDAQPTLIQLQPGNAK
;
A
#
# COMPACT_ATOMS: atom_id res chain seq x y z
N MET A 1 -38.03 40.83 -28.85
CA MET A 1 -38.37 40.44 -27.47
C MET A 1 -37.33 39.45 -26.99
N THR A 2 -36.35 39.96 -26.26
CA THR A 2 -35.29 39.25 -25.55
C THR A 2 -35.87 38.58 -24.31
N GLY A 3 -35.77 37.26 -24.22
CA GLY A 3 -36.01 36.50 -22.99
C GLY A 3 -34.70 35.91 -22.50
N LEU A 4 -33.97 36.67 -21.66
CA LEU A 4 -32.92 36.11 -20.82
C LEU A 4 -33.61 35.18 -19.79
N LEU A 5 -33.42 33.88 -19.92
CA LEU A 5 -33.61 32.97 -18.79
C LEU A 5 -32.41 33.15 -17.86
N ALA A 6 -32.64 33.86 -16.77
CA ALA A 6 -31.73 33.90 -15.63
C ALA A 6 -31.60 32.47 -15.07
N LEU A 7 -30.45 31.83 -15.31
CA LEU A 7 -30.00 30.71 -14.50
C LEU A 7 -29.78 31.25 -13.09
N ALA A 8 -30.77 31.00 -12.22
CA ALA A 8 -30.59 31.19 -10.79
C ALA A 8 -29.44 30.28 -10.35
N GLY A 9 -28.28 30.87 -10.09
CA GLY A 9 -27.18 30.18 -9.43
C GLY A 9 -27.67 29.71 -8.08
N LEU A 10 -27.89 28.40 -7.94
CA LEU A 10 -27.96 27.76 -6.64
C LEU A 10 -26.59 28.03 -5.99
N ASN A 11 -26.56 28.88 -4.97
CA ASN A 11 -25.37 29.07 -4.16
C ASN A 11 -24.98 27.70 -3.59
N ALA A 12 -23.92 27.11 -4.13
CA ALA A 12 -23.26 25.94 -3.55
C ALA A 12 -22.84 26.30 -2.12
N GLN A 13 -23.39 25.62 -1.12
CA GLN A 13 -23.10 25.90 0.28
C GLN A 13 -22.42 24.70 0.93
N ALA A 14 -21.21 24.94 1.44
CA ALA A 14 -20.49 23.99 2.26
C ALA A 14 -21.33 23.60 3.49
N LEU A 15 -21.33 22.32 3.85
CA LEU A 15 -22.03 21.83 5.03
C LEU A 15 -21.19 22.09 6.27
N THR A 16 -21.64 22.98 7.15
CA THR A 16 -21.04 23.14 8.48
C THR A 16 -21.91 22.46 9.52
N LEU A 17 -21.29 21.62 10.34
CA LEU A 17 -21.95 20.91 11.44
C LEU A 17 -21.20 21.04 12.75
N LYS A 18 -21.91 20.82 13.84
CA LYS A 18 -21.36 20.74 15.20
C LYS A 18 -21.61 19.34 15.78
N VAL A 19 -20.62 18.81 16.49
CA VAL A 19 -20.70 17.52 17.17
C VAL A 19 -20.50 17.72 18.67
N GLN A 20 -21.30 17.04 19.48
CA GLN A 20 -21.24 17.08 20.93
C GLN A 20 -21.39 15.68 21.54
N THR A 21 -21.03 15.53 22.82
CA THR A 21 -21.31 14.33 23.61
C THR A 21 -22.74 14.35 24.17
N GLU A 22 -23.21 13.23 24.73
CA GLU A 22 -24.51 13.14 25.41
C GLU A 22 -24.65 14.17 26.57
N GLU A 23 -23.54 14.64 27.15
CA GLU A 23 -23.53 15.70 28.16
C GLU A 23 -23.55 17.12 27.59
N GLY A 24 -23.69 17.29 26.27
CA GLY A 24 -23.72 18.59 25.59
C GLY A 24 -22.35 19.27 25.45
N ARG A 25 -21.24 18.56 25.73
CA ARG A 25 -19.88 19.09 25.56
C ARG A 25 -19.45 18.97 24.10
N ALA A 26 -18.73 19.96 23.59
CA ALA A 26 -18.15 19.91 22.25
C ALA A 26 -17.26 18.66 22.08
N ALA A 27 -17.47 17.91 21.00
CA ALA A 27 -16.69 16.72 20.69
C ALA A 27 -15.65 17.06 19.63
N SER A 28 -14.40 17.26 20.05
CA SER A 28 -13.28 17.52 19.14
C SER A 28 -12.73 16.26 18.50
N LEU A 29 -12.03 16.40 17.37
CA LEU A 29 -11.40 15.31 16.63
C LEU A 29 -12.38 14.16 16.33
N VAL A 30 -13.62 14.49 15.98
CA VAL A 30 -14.57 13.54 15.40
C VAL A 30 -14.31 13.52 13.92
N MET A 31 -14.00 12.34 13.38
CA MET A 31 -13.85 12.13 11.95
C MET A 31 -15.25 12.14 11.32
N VAL A 32 -15.48 13.06 10.39
CA VAL A 32 -16.75 13.23 9.69
C VAL A 32 -16.49 12.95 8.22
N THR A 33 -17.04 11.85 7.72
CA THR A 33 -16.96 11.44 6.31
C THR A 33 -18.30 11.69 5.63
N GLN A 34 -18.26 12.34 4.48
CA GLN A 34 -19.38 12.57 3.58
C GLN A 34 -19.20 11.73 2.32
N THR A 35 -20.16 10.85 2.05
CA THR A 35 -20.14 9.93 0.91
C THR A 35 -21.35 10.21 0.00
N PRO A 36 -21.15 10.57 -1.27
CA PRO A 36 -22.23 10.80 -2.22
C PRO A 36 -23.16 9.58 -2.38
N GLN A 37 -24.46 9.83 -2.55
CA GLN A 37 -25.50 8.81 -2.71
C GLN A 37 -26.48 9.18 -3.85
N PRO A 38 -26.80 8.24 -4.77
CA PRO A 38 -26.18 6.93 -4.92
C PRO A 38 -24.69 7.05 -5.31
N PRO A 39 -23.89 5.96 -5.16
CA PRO A 39 -22.52 5.94 -5.66
C PRO A 39 -22.45 6.29 -7.15
N ALA A 40 -21.28 6.76 -7.59
CA ALA A 40 -21.05 7.05 -8.99
C ALA A 40 -21.34 5.82 -9.86
N ARG A 41 -22.13 6.01 -10.93
CA ARG A 41 -22.39 4.95 -11.90
C ARG A 41 -21.18 4.82 -12.81
N ILE A 42 -20.57 3.64 -12.81
CA ILE A 42 -19.41 3.30 -13.64
C ILE A 42 -19.82 2.31 -14.73
N ASP A 43 -19.16 2.34 -15.88
CA ASP A 43 -19.20 1.23 -16.84
C ASP A 43 -18.61 -0.01 -16.17
N ASP A 44 -19.33 -1.12 -16.22
CA ASP A 44 -18.95 -2.42 -15.64
C ASP A 44 -18.95 -3.55 -16.70
N SER A 45 -18.96 -3.17 -17.99
CA SER A 45 -19.11 -4.09 -19.12
C SER A 45 -17.93 -5.03 -19.38
N ASP A 46 -16.74 -4.78 -18.79
CA ASP A 46 -15.57 -5.67 -18.86
C ASP A 46 -15.36 -6.41 -17.54
N ASN A 47 -16.18 -7.43 -17.30
CA ASN A 47 -16.19 -8.26 -16.08
C ASN A 47 -16.23 -7.43 -14.78
N GLY A 48 -17.12 -6.44 -14.70
CA GLY A 48 -17.23 -5.58 -13.51
C GLY A 48 -16.28 -4.38 -13.50
N TYR A 49 -15.57 -4.13 -14.61
CA TYR A 49 -14.71 -2.97 -14.80
C TYR A 49 -15.14 -2.15 -16.03
N PRO A 50 -14.73 -0.87 -16.11
CA PRO A 50 -14.91 -0.07 -17.31
C PRO A 50 -14.24 -0.70 -18.52
N ALA A 51 -14.90 -0.63 -19.68
CA ALA A 51 -14.24 -1.03 -20.91
C ALA A 51 -13.01 -0.14 -21.18
N SER A 52 -11.94 -0.77 -21.65
CA SER A 52 -10.65 -0.09 -21.88
C SER A 52 -10.81 1.17 -22.75
N GLY A 53 -10.23 2.28 -22.31
CA GLY A 53 -10.22 3.56 -23.01
C GLY A 53 -11.48 4.43 -22.85
N LYS A 54 -12.52 3.97 -22.13
CA LYS A 54 -13.72 4.77 -21.89
C LYS A 54 -13.59 5.66 -20.66
N LEU A 55 -13.86 6.95 -20.84
CA LEU A 55 -13.91 7.93 -19.76
C LEU A 55 -15.02 7.59 -18.76
N GLN A 56 -14.67 7.62 -17.49
CA GLN A 56 -15.54 7.47 -16.34
C GLN A 56 -15.50 8.74 -15.48
N GLN A 57 -16.53 8.91 -14.65
CA GLN A 57 -16.60 9.97 -13.66
C GLN A 57 -16.84 9.34 -12.29
N GLY A 58 -15.83 9.35 -11.43
CA GLY A 58 -15.98 8.96 -10.03
C GLY A 58 -16.58 10.09 -9.20
N ALA A 59 -16.98 9.74 -7.98
CA ALA A 59 -17.45 10.70 -6.99
C ALA A 59 -16.54 10.64 -5.77
N PHE A 60 -16.09 11.82 -5.32
CA PHE A 60 -15.22 11.90 -4.16
C PHE A 60 -15.99 11.74 -2.86
N GLU A 61 -15.38 11.05 -1.92
CA GLU A 61 -15.75 11.06 -0.52
C GLU A 61 -14.87 12.05 0.22
N HIS A 62 -15.47 12.85 1.09
CA HIS A 62 -14.76 13.91 1.80
C HIS A 62 -14.77 13.67 3.30
N THR A 63 -13.59 13.69 3.90
CA THR A 63 -13.42 13.55 5.35
C THR A 63 -12.76 14.79 5.94
N ARG A 64 -13.29 15.23 7.08
CA ARG A 64 -12.76 16.30 7.94
C ARG A 64 -12.75 15.83 9.39
N PHE A 65 -12.05 16.54 10.25
CA PHE A 65 -12.11 16.34 11.69
C PHE A 65 -12.69 17.56 12.36
N THR A 66 -13.48 17.36 13.42
CA THR A 66 -13.98 18.49 14.20
C THR A 66 -12.87 19.19 14.98
N ASP A 67 -12.96 20.51 15.08
CA ASP A 67 -12.07 21.34 15.88
C ASP A 67 -12.35 21.23 17.40
N ALA A 68 -11.67 22.05 18.21
CA ALA A 68 -11.85 22.10 19.66
C ALA A 68 -13.29 22.51 20.08
N GLN A 69 -14.04 23.17 19.20
CA GLN A 69 -15.44 23.58 19.42
C GLN A 69 -16.43 22.54 18.87
N GLY A 70 -15.93 21.41 18.38
CA GLY A 70 -16.72 20.33 17.80
C GLY A 70 -17.25 20.65 16.41
N GLN A 71 -16.70 21.64 15.71
CA GLN A 71 -17.18 22.07 14.39
C GLN A 71 -16.35 21.46 13.26
N ALA A 72 -17.02 21.09 12.17
CA ALA A 72 -16.38 20.70 10.92
C ALA A 72 -17.16 21.27 9.74
N THR A 73 -16.43 21.70 8.70
CA THR A 73 -17.00 22.18 7.44
C THR A 73 -16.58 21.26 6.31
N LEU A 74 -17.56 20.58 5.71
CA LEU A 74 -17.43 19.71 4.55
C LEU A 74 -17.74 20.49 3.27
N PRO A 75 -17.14 20.12 2.13
CA PRO A 75 -17.48 20.73 0.85
C PRO A 75 -18.94 20.45 0.47
N ASP A 76 -19.44 21.20 -0.51
CA ASP A 76 -20.72 20.88 -1.13
C ASP A 76 -20.56 19.61 -2.00
N THR A 77 -21.26 18.55 -1.63
CA THR A 77 -21.52 17.41 -2.51
C THR A 77 -22.91 17.59 -3.08
N HIS A 78 -23.00 18.09 -4.30
CA HIS A 78 -24.28 18.28 -4.98
C HIS A 78 -25.14 17.00 -4.91
N GLY A 79 -26.40 17.15 -4.49
CA GLY A 79 -27.34 16.03 -4.36
C GLY A 79 -27.36 15.40 -2.97
N THR A 80 -27.76 14.13 -2.90
CA THR A 80 -27.87 13.40 -1.63
C THR A 80 -26.55 12.75 -1.25
N PHE A 81 -26.28 12.68 0.05
CA PHE A 81 -25.11 12.02 0.62
C PHE A 81 -25.46 11.31 1.94
N GLU A 82 -24.57 10.41 2.37
CA GLU A 82 -24.53 9.84 3.72
C GLU A 82 -23.41 10.54 4.51
N LEU A 83 -23.67 10.87 5.78
CA LEU A 83 -22.64 11.24 6.74
C LEU A 83 -22.33 10.07 7.64
N ARG A 84 -21.04 9.84 7.91
CA ARG A 84 -20.54 8.95 8.95
C ARG A 84 -19.66 9.73 9.91
N LEU A 85 -20.01 9.70 11.20
CA LEU A 85 -19.19 10.25 12.27
C LEU A 85 -18.53 9.12 13.04
N ARG A 86 -17.22 9.23 13.25
CA ARG A 86 -16.40 8.23 13.94
C ARG A 86 -15.45 8.90 14.93
N LYS A 87 -15.41 8.36 16.14
CA LYS A 87 -14.42 8.72 17.16
C LYS A 87 -14.18 7.50 18.07
N PRO A 88 -12.93 7.06 18.30
CA PRO A 88 -12.64 5.99 19.25
C PRO A 88 -13.28 6.24 20.61
N GLY A 89 -13.96 5.23 21.17
CA GLY A 89 -14.72 5.31 22.42
C GLY A 89 -16.19 5.70 22.26
N TYR A 90 -16.64 6.02 21.05
CA TYR A 90 -18.03 6.38 20.75
C TYR A 90 -18.61 5.45 19.68
N GLN A 91 -19.94 5.36 19.62
CA GLN A 91 -20.65 4.62 18.59
C GLN A 91 -20.56 5.39 17.26
N ASP A 92 -20.31 4.67 16.15
CA ASP A 92 -20.38 5.26 14.82
C ASP A 92 -21.82 5.75 14.56
N LEU A 93 -21.96 6.99 14.10
CA LEU A 93 -23.25 7.57 13.73
C LEU A 93 -23.33 7.71 12.21
N LYS A 94 -24.39 7.17 11.60
CA LYS A 94 -24.68 7.28 10.16
C LYS A 94 -26.01 7.98 9.94
N LEU A 95 -26.03 8.93 9.02
CA LEU A 95 -27.21 9.77 8.75
C LEU A 95 -27.32 10.05 7.26
N SER A 96 -28.55 10.02 6.72
CA SER A 96 -28.79 10.55 5.38
C SER A 96 -28.83 12.07 5.43
N SER A 97 -28.31 12.72 4.39
CA SER A 97 -28.50 14.15 4.12
C SER A 97 -29.97 14.60 4.19
N LYS A 98 -30.92 13.71 3.87
CA LYS A 98 -32.36 13.99 3.94
C LYS A 98 -32.89 14.16 5.37
N ASP A 99 -32.19 13.59 6.34
CA ASP A 99 -32.57 13.59 7.75
C ASP A 99 -31.82 14.68 8.55
N LEU A 100 -30.96 15.47 7.88
CA LEU A 100 -30.19 16.52 8.52
C LEU A 100 -31.04 17.78 8.73
N PRO A 101 -31.00 18.38 9.93
CA PRO A 101 -31.62 19.69 10.13
C PRO A 101 -30.77 20.77 9.45
N ALA A 102 -31.36 21.96 9.24
CA ALA A 102 -30.69 23.07 8.55
C ALA A 102 -29.36 23.52 9.19
N THR A 103 -29.22 23.34 10.51
CA THR A 103 -27.95 23.54 11.24
C THR A 103 -27.68 22.29 12.07
N PRO A 104 -26.93 21.31 11.53
CA PRO A 104 -26.73 20.03 12.19
C PRO A 104 -25.92 20.16 13.48
N VAL A 105 -26.58 19.84 14.60
CA VAL A 105 -25.93 19.57 15.89
C VAL A 105 -26.11 18.09 16.20
N LEU A 106 -25.05 17.31 16.02
CA LEU A 106 -25.07 15.86 16.12
C LEU A 106 -24.50 15.41 17.46
N THR A 107 -25.10 14.40 18.07
CA THR A 107 -24.71 13.91 19.41
C THR A 107 -24.10 12.52 19.30
N LEU A 108 -22.88 12.35 19.81
CA LEU A 108 -22.20 11.05 19.91
C LEU A 108 -22.56 10.36 21.22
N LYS A 109 -22.89 9.07 21.10
CA LYS A 109 -23.13 8.18 22.22
C LYS A 109 -21.86 7.42 22.59
N ALA A 110 -21.54 7.36 23.88
CA ALA A 110 -20.39 6.60 24.35
C ALA A 110 -20.59 5.09 24.08
N GLU A 111 -19.55 4.41 23.60
CA GLU A 111 -19.58 2.96 23.45
C GLU A 111 -19.18 2.28 24.76
N LYS A 112 -20.01 1.36 25.23
CA LYS A 112 -19.82 0.62 26.49
C LYS A 112 -19.62 -0.87 26.27
N ASP A 113 -19.98 -1.38 25.10
CA ASP A 113 -19.73 -2.77 24.74
C ASP A 113 -18.23 -2.97 24.47
N VAL A 114 -17.60 -3.82 25.29
CA VAL A 114 -16.15 -4.07 25.25
C VAL A 114 -15.73 -4.64 23.89
N ARG A 115 -16.56 -5.48 23.28
CA ARG A 115 -16.28 -6.07 21.96
C ARG A 115 -16.34 -5.00 20.87
N ALA A 116 -17.32 -4.11 20.89
CA ALA A 116 -17.43 -2.98 19.97
C ALA A 116 -16.23 -2.04 20.12
N LEU A 117 -15.80 -1.73 21.35
CA LEU A 117 -14.58 -0.94 21.61
C LEU A 117 -13.33 -1.60 21.03
N ALA A 118 -13.18 -2.92 21.14
CA ALA A 118 -12.09 -3.65 20.53
C ALA A 118 -12.16 -3.60 18.99
N GLN A 119 -13.37 -3.72 18.40
CA GLN A 119 -13.58 -3.65 16.95
C GLN A 119 -13.34 -2.26 16.33
N GLN A 120 -13.23 -1.21 17.15
CA GLN A 120 -12.80 0.12 16.71
C GLN A 120 -11.28 0.19 16.51
N ARG A 121 -10.51 -0.76 17.03
CA ARG A 121 -9.04 -0.74 16.99
C ARG A 121 -8.50 -1.12 15.60
N PRO A 122 -7.48 -0.42 15.10
CA PRO A 122 -6.75 -0.77 13.87
C PRO A 122 -6.01 -2.10 14.00
N SER A 123 -5.60 -2.65 12.86
CA SER A 123 -5.01 -3.99 12.75
C SER A 123 -3.74 -4.21 13.59
N ASN A 124 -2.95 -3.17 13.85
CA ASN A 124 -1.73 -3.24 14.65
C ASN A 124 -2.01 -3.52 16.13
N ALA A 125 -3.14 -3.05 16.67
CA ALA A 125 -3.56 -3.38 18.03
C ALA A 125 -3.86 -4.89 18.15
N TRP A 126 -4.58 -5.45 17.17
CA TRP A 126 -4.86 -6.89 17.11
C TRP A 126 -3.60 -7.71 16.85
N THR A 127 -2.69 -7.20 16.05
CA THR A 127 -1.42 -7.89 15.77
C THR A 127 -0.54 -7.95 17.02
N ALA A 128 -0.54 -6.88 17.83
CA ALA A 128 0.22 -6.82 19.07
C ALA A 128 -0.22 -7.88 20.10
N THR A 129 -1.45 -8.41 20.02
CA THR A 129 -1.88 -9.47 20.95
C THR A 129 -1.16 -10.80 20.70
N LEU A 130 -0.57 -10.99 19.52
CA LEU A 130 0.17 -12.21 19.15
C LEU A 130 1.48 -12.37 19.92
N GLU A 131 2.03 -11.30 20.52
CA GLU A 131 3.31 -11.34 21.23
C GLU A 131 3.35 -12.43 22.31
N LYS A 132 2.24 -12.59 23.05
CA LYS A 132 2.12 -13.60 24.12
C LYS A 132 1.81 -15.00 23.59
N ALA A 133 1.10 -15.10 22.47
CA ALA A 133 0.63 -16.39 21.94
C ALA A 133 1.65 -17.12 21.08
N VAL A 134 2.56 -16.37 20.46
CA VAL A 134 3.66 -16.89 19.66
C VAL A 134 4.96 -16.46 20.37
N PRO A 135 5.44 -17.22 21.36
CA PRO A 135 6.54 -16.78 22.22
C PRO A 135 7.86 -16.65 21.46
N ASP A 136 8.07 -17.48 20.42
CA ASP A 136 9.23 -17.39 19.54
C ASP A 136 9.17 -16.13 18.67
N ALA A 137 10.08 -15.19 18.94
CA ALA A 137 10.17 -13.92 18.22
C ALA A 137 10.50 -14.09 16.73
N SER A 138 11.21 -15.15 16.33
CA SER A 138 11.53 -15.42 14.93
C SER A 138 10.27 -15.85 14.16
N ILE A 139 9.46 -16.74 14.73
CA ILE A 139 8.18 -17.17 14.17
C ILE A 139 7.20 -16.00 14.09
N ARG A 140 7.18 -15.11 15.10
CA ARG A 140 6.38 -13.87 15.03
C ARG A 140 6.79 -12.99 13.85
N LYS A 141 8.09 -12.73 13.71
CA LYS A 141 8.60 -11.89 12.60
C LYS A 141 8.29 -12.52 11.25
N GLU A 142 8.40 -13.84 11.12
CA GLU A 142 7.98 -14.57 9.91
C GLU A 142 6.50 -14.42 9.63
N PHE A 143 5.64 -14.55 10.64
CA PHE A 143 4.21 -14.34 10.48
C PHE A 143 3.91 -12.93 9.97
N LEU A 144 4.53 -11.90 10.53
CA LEU A 144 4.39 -10.52 10.05
C LEU A 144 4.88 -10.37 8.61
N LEU A 145 6.07 -10.90 8.31
CA LEU A 145 6.69 -10.81 6.99
C LEU A 145 5.90 -11.56 5.91
N HIS A 146 5.27 -12.68 6.23
CA HIS A 146 4.67 -13.58 5.27
C HIS A 146 3.14 -13.64 5.29
N CYS A 147 2.49 -13.01 6.27
CA CYS A 147 1.05 -12.81 6.30
C CYS A 147 0.69 -11.33 6.20
N GLY A 148 1.42 -10.47 6.93
CA GLY A 148 1.20 -9.02 6.97
C GLY A 148 1.58 -8.25 5.69
N PHE A 149 2.30 -8.87 4.74
CA PHE A 149 2.74 -8.18 3.52
C PHE A 149 1.65 -8.01 2.44
N CYS A 150 0.54 -8.75 2.54
CA CYS A 150 -0.59 -8.70 1.61
C CYS A 150 -1.86 -8.17 2.27
N HIS A 151 -2.11 -8.57 3.52
CA HIS A 151 -3.32 -8.22 4.24
C HIS A 151 -3.08 -8.13 5.75
N GLN A 152 -3.83 -7.27 6.42
CA GLN A 152 -3.67 -6.96 7.84
C GLN A 152 -4.54 -7.84 8.75
N GLN A 153 -4.19 -7.98 10.03
CA GLN A 153 -4.99 -8.75 11.01
C GLN A 153 -6.15 -7.95 11.64
N GLY A 154 -6.71 -6.93 10.98
CA GLY A 154 -7.83 -6.13 11.53
C GLY A 154 -9.22 -6.52 11.01
N SER A 155 -9.30 -7.08 9.80
CA SER A 155 -10.58 -7.48 9.21
C SER A 155 -11.24 -8.61 10.01
N VAL A 156 -12.56 -8.55 10.16
CA VAL A 156 -13.34 -9.59 10.86
C VAL A 156 -13.15 -10.97 10.21
N PHE A 157 -12.96 -11.01 8.89
CA PHE A 157 -12.72 -12.24 8.15
C PHE A 157 -11.40 -12.92 8.54
N LEU A 158 -10.39 -12.13 8.91
CA LEU A 158 -9.07 -12.63 9.24
C LEU A 158 -8.98 -13.03 10.71
N ARG A 159 -9.69 -12.31 11.59
CA ARG A 159 -9.79 -12.60 13.03
C ARG A 159 -10.84 -13.64 13.41
N ARG A 160 -11.61 -14.18 12.47
CA ARG A 160 -12.58 -15.24 12.77
C ARG A 160 -11.87 -16.44 13.39
N GLU A 161 -12.52 -17.06 14.38
CA GLU A 161 -12.02 -18.30 14.96
C GLU A 161 -11.90 -19.38 13.87
N ARG A 162 -10.82 -20.15 13.97
CA ARG A 162 -10.49 -21.27 13.09
C ARG A 162 -9.86 -22.37 13.93
N SER A 163 -10.13 -23.62 13.60
CA SER A 163 -9.39 -24.75 14.17
C SER A 163 -7.93 -24.75 13.67
N ALA A 164 -7.05 -25.48 14.36
CA ALA A 164 -5.69 -25.71 13.87
C ALA A 164 -5.68 -26.31 12.46
N GLU A 165 -6.61 -27.21 12.13
CA GLU A 165 -6.71 -27.80 10.79
C GLU A 165 -7.08 -26.74 9.72
N GLU A 166 -7.99 -25.83 10.04
CA GLU A 166 -8.36 -24.72 9.14
C GLU A 166 -7.20 -23.72 8.97
N TRP A 167 -6.44 -23.45 10.04
CA TRP A 167 -5.22 -22.65 9.98
C TRP A 167 -4.15 -23.31 9.14
N GLU A 168 -3.91 -24.61 9.32
CA GLU A 168 -2.96 -25.38 8.52
C GLU A 168 -3.32 -25.33 7.03
N THR A 169 -4.60 -25.53 6.71
CA THR A 169 -5.13 -25.41 5.34
C THR A 169 -4.90 -24.01 4.78
N THR A 170 -5.14 -22.98 5.59
CA THR A 170 -4.92 -21.58 5.21
C THR A 170 -3.45 -21.30 4.94
N ILE A 171 -2.55 -21.74 5.82
CA ILE A 171 -1.10 -21.57 5.70
C ILE A 171 -0.59 -22.29 4.44
N LYS A 172 -0.99 -23.54 4.21
CA LYS A 172 -0.63 -24.30 2.99
C LYS A 172 -1.07 -23.56 1.72
N ARG A 173 -2.26 -22.95 1.72
CA ARG A 173 -2.74 -22.13 0.60
C ARG A 173 -1.88 -20.86 0.43
N MET A 174 -1.51 -20.18 1.52
CA MET A 174 -0.66 -18.99 1.45
C MET A 174 0.76 -19.30 0.99
N VAL A 175 1.35 -20.42 1.42
CA VAL A 175 2.67 -20.89 0.96
C VAL A 175 2.65 -21.11 -0.56
N ARG A 176 1.60 -21.75 -1.09
CA ARG A 176 1.38 -21.86 -2.54
C ARG A 176 1.22 -20.49 -3.21
N TYR A 177 0.53 -19.55 -2.57
CA TYR A 177 0.40 -18.17 -3.04
C TYR A 177 1.69 -17.34 -2.86
N GLY A 178 2.79 -17.94 -2.41
CA GLY A 178 4.11 -17.30 -2.38
C GLY A 178 4.59 -16.89 -0.98
N SER A 179 3.84 -17.18 0.09
CA SER A 179 4.39 -17.13 1.45
C SER A 179 5.59 -18.08 1.57
N ARG A 180 6.56 -17.70 2.41
CA ARG A 180 7.80 -18.46 2.65
C ARG A 180 8.01 -18.75 4.13
N LEU A 181 6.91 -18.92 4.87
CA LEU A 181 6.95 -19.38 6.27
C LEU A 181 7.83 -20.64 6.39
N SER A 182 8.70 -20.66 7.39
CA SER A 182 9.55 -21.80 7.69
C SER A 182 8.73 -23.06 7.98
N SER A 183 9.32 -24.24 7.77
CA SER A 183 8.66 -25.50 8.11
C SER A 183 8.34 -25.61 9.61
N GLN A 184 9.13 -24.95 10.47
CA GLN A 184 8.84 -24.83 11.90
C GLN A 184 7.58 -23.97 12.12
N ALA A 185 7.52 -22.77 11.56
CA ALA A 185 6.36 -21.90 11.67
C ALA A 185 5.08 -22.55 11.11
N GLN A 186 5.17 -23.24 9.98
CA GLN A 186 4.03 -23.97 9.39
C GLN A 186 3.48 -25.06 10.33
N LYS A 187 4.33 -25.68 11.15
CA LYS A 187 3.95 -26.72 12.12
C LYS A 187 3.38 -26.12 13.41
N GLU A 188 3.96 -25.04 13.90
CA GLU A 188 3.64 -24.48 15.23
C GLU A 188 2.50 -23.47 15.21
N LEU A 189 2.44 -22.59 14.19
CA LEU A 189 1.45 -21.52 14.10
C LEU A 189 0.00 -22.00 14.16
N PRO A 190 -0.42 -23.12 13.53
CA PRO A 190 -1.85 -23.48 13.51
C PRO A 190 -2.48 -23.62 14.90
N ALA A 191 -1.82 -24.35 15.81
CA ALA A 191 -2.30 -24.54 17.18
C ALA A 191 -2.19 -23.25 18.01
N GLN A 192 -1.11 -22.49 17.83
CA GLN A 192 -0.91 -21.20 18.52
C GLN A 192 -1.98 -20.17 18.11
N LEU A 193 -2.29 -20.06 16.81
CA LEU A 193 -3.29 -19.13 16.27
C LEU A 193 -4.72 -19.55 16.66
N GLU A 194 -5.05 -20.84 16.65
CA GLU A 194 -6.34 -21.32 17.15
C GLU A 194 -6.55 -20.91 18.61
N ALA A 195 -5.60 -21.28 19.48
CA ALA A 195 -5.69 -20.97 20.91
C ALA A 195 -5.76 -19.45 21.15
N HIS A 196 -4.95 -18.68 20.41
CA HIS A 196 -4.91 -17.23 20.51
C HIS A 196 -6.25 -16.59 20.16
N TRP A 197 -6.79 -16.87 18.98
CA TRP A 197 -7.98 -16.15 18.51
C TRP A 197 -9.23 -16.56 19.28
N LYS A 198 -9.33 -17.81 19.76
CA LYS A 198 -10.37 -18.22 20.72
C LYS A 198 -10.27 -17.39 22.02
N TYR A 199 -9.07 -17.25 22.56
CA TYR A 199 -8.85 -16.50 23.79
C TYR A 199 -9.15 -15.01 23.63
N ILE A 200 -8.63 -14.36 22.59
CA ILE A 200 -8.89 -12.94 22.32
C ILE A 200 -10.36 -12.69 21.99
N ASN A 201 -11.05 -13.62 21.32
CA ASN A 201 -12.48 -13.49 21.07
C ASN A 201 -13.30 -13.58 22.37
N ALA A 202 -12.87 -14.38 23.35
CA ALA A 202 -13.47 -14.43 24.69
C ALA A 202 -13.10 -13.22 25.57
N HIS A 203 -11.95 -12.60 25.31
CA HIS A 203 -11.37 -11.50 26.09
C HIS A 203 -11.04 -10.26 25.23
N PRO A 204 -12.04 -9.62 24.60
CA PRO A 204 -11.81 -8.48 23.70
C PRO A 204 -11.16 -7.27 24.40
N GLU A 205 -11.27 -7.15 25.73
CA GLU A 205 -10.62 -6.13 26.55
C GLU A 205 -9.09 -6.18 26.49
N LEU A 206 -8.51 -7.32 26.07
CA LEU A 206 -7.06 -7.48 25.94
C LEU A 206 -6.50 -6.86 24.65
N VAL A 207 -7.37 -6.45 23.73
CA VAL A 207 -6.94 -5.69 22.53
C VAL A 207 -6.52 -4.30 22.98
N PRO A 208 -5.23 -3.93 22.80
CA PRO A 208 -4.68 -2.72 23.36
C PRO A 208 -5.26 -1.45 22.72
N ALA A 209 -5.07 -0.33 23.40
CA ALA A 209 -5.40 0.97 22.85
C ALA A 209 -4.52 1.29 21.62
N SER A 210 -5.09 2.07 20.71
CA SER A 210 -4.43 2.54 19.49
C SER A 210 -3.84 3.94 19.68
N THR A 211 -3.04 4.38 18.71
CA THR A 211 -2.46 5.73 18.69
C THR A 211 -3.53 6.80 18.93
N PRO A 212 -3.38 7.65 19.97
CA PRO A 212 -4.28 8.78 20.18
C PRO A 212 -4.28 9.75 19.00
N TRP A 213 -5.43 10.34 18.71
CA TRP A 213 -5.57 11.34 17.65
C TRP A 213 -5.07 12.71 18.14
N GLY A 214 -4.25 13.38 17.31
CA GLY A 214 -3.64 14.67 17.61
C GLY A 214 -4.45 15.87 17.10
N GLU A 215 -4.22 17.04 17.70
CA GLU A 215 -4.95 18.28 17.38
C GLU A 215 -4.73 18.77 15.94
N HIS A 216 -3.59 18.42 15.32
CA HIS A 216 -3.29 18.76 13.93
C HIS A 216 -4.34 18.22 12.95
N LEU A 217 -5.07 17.17 13.32
CA LEU A 217 -6.11 16.59 12.47
C LEU A 217 -7.27 17.53 12.19
N ALA A 218 -7.56 18.50 13.08
CA ALA A 218 -8.62 19.49 12.84
C ALA A 218 -8.36 20.34 11.58
N GLY A 219 -7.10 20.49 11.17
CA GLY A 219 -6.73 21.15 9.91
C GLY A 219 -6.60 20.20 8.71
N ALA A 220 -6.66 18.89 8.93
CA ALA A 220 -6.43 17.89 7.91
C ALA A 220 -7.70 17.63 7.08
N GLN A 221 -7.48 17.32 5.80
CA GLN A 221 -8.54 16.98 4.86
C GLN A 221 -8.15 15.68 4.16
N ILE A 222 -9.06 14.71 4.15
CA ILE A 222 -8.86 13.46 3.42
C ILE A 222 -9.96 13.39 2.37
N THR A 223 -9.59 13.11 1.12
CA THR A 223 -10.51 12.87 0.03
C THR A 223 -10.21 11.51 -0.58
N GLU A 224 -11.22 10.67 -0.74
CA GLU A 224 -11.05 9.33 -1.32
C GLU A 224 -11.87 9.21 -2.62
N LEU A 225 -11.25 8.63 -3.65
CA LEU A 225 -11.91 8.28 -4.90
C LEU A 225 -11.99 6.76 -5.00
N PRO A 226 -13.18 6.15 -4.90
CA PRO A 226 -13.38 4.73 -5.18
C PRO A 226 -12.91 4.37 -6.60
N LEU A 227 -12.00 3.41 -6.70
CA LEU A 227 -11.48 2.91 -7.98
C LEU A 227 -11.39 1.37 -7.93
N GLY A 228 -11.69 0.72 -9.05
CA GLY A 228 -11.70 -0.75 -9.12
C GLY A 228 -12.79 -1.38 -8.26
N ASP A 229 -12.65 -2.68 -7.99
CA ASP A 229 -13.62 -3.45 -7.21
C ASP A 229 -12.97 -4.24 -6.07
N ARG A 230 -13.75 -5.11 -5.41
CA ARG A 230 -13.29 -5.93 -4.28
C ARG A 230 -12.16 -6.93 -4.60
N PHE A 231 -11.93 -7.23 -5.88
CA PHE A 231 -10.88 -8.11 -6.40
C PHE A 231 -9.70 -7.33 -6.99
N SER A 232 -9.79 -6.01 -7.08
CA SER A 232 -8.68 -5.16 -7.43
C SER A 232 -7.60 -5.15 -6.35
N GLN A 233 -6.38 -4.90 -6.80
CA GLN A 233 -5.25 -4.52 -5.97
C GLN A 233 -4.59 -3.29 -6.59
N MET A 234 -5.02 -2.10 -6.18
CA MET A 234 -4.40 -0.82 -6.56
C MET A 234 -2.98 -0.79 -5.97
N HIS A 235 -1.99 -1.24 -6.75
CA HIS A 235 -0.69 -1.63 -6.23
C HIS A 235 0.22 -0.41 -6.01
N ASP A 236 1.12 -0.12 -6.94
CA ASP A 236 1.87 1.14 -6.94
C ASP A 236 1.19 2.12 -7.90
N PHE A 237 1.54 3.39 -7.73
CA PHE A 237 1.02 4.47 -8.56
C PHE A 237 2.06 5.56 -8.71
N LEU A 238 1.77 6.53 -9.57
CA LEU A 238 2.66 7.61 -9.93
C LEU A 238 1.86 8.90 -10.08
N MET A 239 2.30 9.98 -9.42
CA MET A 239 1.86 11.34 -9.73
C MET A 239 2.68 11.86 -10.92
N HIS A 240 2.07 11.92 -12.09
CA HIS A 240 2.76 12.22 -13.34
C HIS A 240 2.86 13.74 -13.57
N SER A 241 3.88 14.18 -14.33
CA SER A 241 4.13 15.60 -14.58
C SER A 241 3.01 16.35 -15.31
N ASN A 242 2.15 15.63 -16.04
CA ASN A 242 0.92 16.16 -16.67
C ASN A 242 -0.23 16.44 -15.70
N GLY A 243 -0.07 16.15 -14.40
CA GLY A 243 -1.08 16.36 -13.36
C GLY A 243 -2.01 15.17 -13.13
N MET A 244 -1.89 14.09 -13.90
CA MET A 244 -2.68 12.87 -13.72
C MET A 244 -2.00 11.92 -12.72
N VAL A 245 -2.81 11.08 -12.07
CA VAL A 245 -2.34 9.95 -11.27
C VAL A 245 -2.51 8.66 -12.07
N TYR A 246 -1.42 7.91 -12.26
CA TYR A 246 -1.46 6.59 -12.89
C TYR A 246 -1.37 5.48 -11.85
N ILE A 247 -2.33 4.56 -11.81
CA ILE A 247 -2.41 3.49 -10.79
C ILE A 247 -2.47 2.13 -11.48
N GLY A 248 -1.63 1.20 -11.06
CA GLY A 248 -1.67 -0.18 -11.58
C GLY A 248 -2.53 -1.11 -10.73
N ASP A 249 -3.48 -1.80 -11.35
CA ASP A 249 -4.23 -2.90 -10.73
C ASP A 249 -3.54 -4.25 -11.01
N ASN A 250 -2.77 -4.73 -10.04
CA ASN A 250 -1.87 -5.87 -10.20
C ASN A 250 -2.59 -7.17 -10.59
N LEU A 251 -3.82 -7.38 -10.11
CA LEU A 251 -4.56 -8.64 -10.31
C LEU A 251 -5.35 -8.67 -11.61
N GLN A 252 -5.45 -7.52 -12.28
CA GLN A 252 -6.40 -7.27 -13.35
C GLN A 252 -5.78 -6.70 -14.62
N ASP A 253 -4.47 -6.40 -14.62
CA ASP A 253 -3.72 -5.81 -15.74
C ASP A 253 -4.35 -4.53 -16.30
N ARG A 254 -4.79 -3.67 -15.38
CA ARG A 254 -5.43 -2.40 -15.72
C ARG A 254 -4.59 -1.24 -15.18
N LEU A 255 -4.34 -0.27 -16.06
CA LEU A 255 -3.72 1.00 -15.72
C LEU A 255 -4.82 2.06 -15.66
N TYR A 256 -5.04 2.64 -14.49
CA TYR A 256 -5.97 3.76 -14.31
C TYR A 256 -5.21 5.07 -14.55
N GLU A 257 -5.76 5.93 -15.39
CA GLU A 257 -5.34 7.32 -15.57
C GLU A 257 -6.40 8.22 -14.94
N VAL A 258 -6.07 8.85 -13.82
CA VAL A 258 -7.03 9.56 -12.97
C VAL A 258 -6.68 11.05 -12.94
N ASN A 259 -7.67 11.91 -13.16
CA ASN A 259 -7.56 13.32 -12.83
C ASN A 259 -7.87 13.49 -11.33
N PRO A 260 -6.87 13.83 -10.49
CA PRO A 260 -7.06 13.90 -9.05
C PRO A 260 -7.93 15.09 -8.61
N ASP A 261 -8.16 16.09 -9.47
CA ASP A 261 -8.93 17.28 -9.11
C ASP A 261 -10.42 17.11 -9.43
N THR A 262 -10.74 16.38 -10.50
CA THR A 262 -12.12 16.22 -10.98
C THR A 262 -12.71 14.86 -10.68
N GLY A 263 -11.89 13.84 -10.40
CA GLY A 263 -12.33 12.45 -10.24
C GLY A 263 -12.69 11.75 -11.55
N ALA A 264 -12.48 12.41 -12.69
CA ALA A 264 -12.59 11.78 -14.00
C ALA A 264 -11.42 10.81 -14.21
N TYR A 265 -11.68 9.64 -14.77
CA TYR A 265 -10.61 8.66 -15.03
C TYR A 265 -10.90 7.79 -16.24
N THR A 266 -9.83 7.25 -16.84
CA THR A 266 -9.89 6.25 -17.90
C THR A 266 -9.10 5.02 -17.48
N VAL A 267 -9.58 3.83 -17.83
CA VAL A 267 -8.89 2.56 -17.54
C VAL A 267 -8.34 1.99 -18.84
N TYR A 268 -7.07 1.58 -18.85
CA TYR A 268 -6.42 0.94 -19.98
C TYR A 268 -6.02 -0.48 -19.60
N LYS A 269 -6.63 -1.47 -20.26
CA LYS A 269 -6.24 -2.88 -20.09
C LYS A 269 -4.97 -3.15 -20.91
N ILE A 270 -3.94 -3.67 -20.26
CA ILE A 270 -2.68 -4.00 -20.92
C ILE A 270 -2.91 -5.27 -21.75
N PRO A 271 -2.65 -5.24 -23.06
CA PRO A 271 -2.84 -6.42 -23.90
C PRO A 271 -1.81 -7.51 -23.55
N PRO A 272 -2.18 -8.80 -23.61
CA PRO A 272 -1.21 -9.88 -23.60
C PRO A 272 -0.41 -9.90 -24.91
N GLU A 273 0.85 -10.34 -24.83
CA GLU A 273 1.66 -10.64 -26.02
C GLU A 273 1.32 -12.04 -26.57
N ALA A 274 1.69 -12.29 -27.83
CA ALA A 274 1.44 -13.58 -28.45
C ALA A 274 2.12 -14.72 -27.67
N GLY A 275 1.32 -15.68 -27.20
CA GLY A 275 1.79 -16.83 -26.42
C GLY A 275 1.78 -16.64 -24.90
N ASP A 276 1.45 -15.43 -24.41
CA ASP A 276 1.23 -15.22 -22.98
C ASP A 276 0.08 -16.10 -22.48
N LYS A 277 0.24 -16.61 -21.25
CA LYS A 277 -0.77 -17.40 -20.55
C LYS A 277 -1.32 -16.61 -19.38
N LEU A 278 -2.57 -16.90 -19.00
CA LEU A 278 -3.16 -16.33 -17.79
C LEU A 278 -2.30 -16.69 -16.57
N GLY A 279 -1.94 -15.67 -15.80
CA GLY A 279 -1.01 -15.71 -14.67
C GLY A 279 0.47 -15.71 -15.05
N GLY A 280 0.81 -15.53 -16.33
CA GLY A 280 2.18 -15.43 -16.83
C GLY A 280 3.08 -16.58 -16.38
N LEU A 281 4.32 -16.26 -16.02
CA LEU A 281 5.31 -17.22 -15.51
C LEU A 281 4.97 -17.77 -14.12
N LEU A 282 3.94 -17.22 -13.46
CA LEU A 282 3.49 -17.59 -12.12
C LEU A 282 2.06 -18.16 -12.13
N ALA A 283 1.57 -18.67 -13.26
CA ALA A 283 0.19 -19.12 -13.43
C ALA A 283 -0.30 -20.10 -12.34
N GLY A 284 0.57 -21.01 -11.88
CA GLY A 284 0.23 -21.94 -10.81
C GLY A 284 0.06 -21.31 -9.42
N ARG A 285 0.59 -20.10 -9.19
CA ARG A 285 0.58 -19.40 -7.90
C ARG A 285 -0.83 -19.01 -7.49
N LEU A 286 -1.59 -18.36 -8.37
CA LEU A 286 -2.92 -17.81 -8.07
C LEU A 286 -4.04 -18.50 -8.84
N ARG A 287 -3.82 -19.72 -9.34
CA ARG A 287 -4.80 -20.44 -10.18
C ARG A 287 -6.19 -20.60 -9.56
N ASP A 288 -6.27 -20.73 -8.23
CA ASP A 288 -7.54 -20.89 -7.50
C ASP A 288 -8.01 -19.56 -6.88
N PHE A 289 -7.32 -18.45 -7.15
CA PHE A 289 -7.72 -17.15 -6.65
C PHE A 289 -8.90 -16.63 -7.50
N PRO A 290 -10.01 -16.22 -6.89
CA PRO A 290 -11.19 -15.79 -7.63
C PRO A 290 -10.90 -14.50 -8.42
N LYS A 291 -11.44 -14.41 -9.63
CA LYS A 291 -11.40 -13.21 -10.49
C LYS A 291 -9.97 -12.66 -10.68
N HIS A 292 -9.06 -13.52 -11.14
CA HIS A 292 -7.68 -13.17 -11.46
C HIS A 292 -7.49 -13.14 -12.99
N GLU A 293 -7.33 -11.95 -13.56
CA GLU A 293 -7.26 -11.74 -15.01
C GLU A 293 -5.85 -11.40 -15.53
N THR A 294 -4.84 -11.39 -14.65
CA THR A 294 -3.51 -10.91 -15.01
C THR A 294 -2.74 -11.89 -15.91
N TYR A 295 -2.06 -11.36 -16.90
CA TYR A 295 -1.01 -11.95 -17.71
C TYR A 295 0.35 -11.31 -17.40
N GLN A 296 0.36 -10.01 -17.12
CA GLN A 296 1.55 -9.18 -16.97
C GLN A 296 1.95 -9.01 -15.50
N GLY A 297 0.98 -8.76 -14.62
CA GLY A 297 1.19 -8.50 -13.20
C GLY A 297 1.79 -7.12 -12.97
N ILE A 298 1.13 -6.07 -13.46
CA ILE A 298 1.54 -4.66 -13.30
C ILE A 298 1.95 -4.37 -11.85
N HIS A 299 3.16 -3.85 -11.65
CA HIS A 299 3.76 -3.76 -10.33
C HIS A 299 4.15 -2.35 -9.91
N SER A 300 5.24 -1.80 -10.45
CA SER A 300 5.77 -0.47 -10.14
C SER A 300 5.78 0.40 -11.39
N LEU A 301 5.63 1.71 -11.21
CA LEU A 301 5.61 2.70 -12.28
C LEU A 301 6.72 3.74 -12.09
N ALA A 302 7.27 4.28 -13.19
CA ALA A 302 8.17 5.43 -13.19
C ALA A 302 8.03 6.24 -14.49
N GLU A 303 8.03 7.57 -14.39
CA GLU A 303 7.95 8.47 -15.55
C GLU A 303 9.34 8.85 -16.07
N SER A 304 9.49 8.79 -17.39
CA SER A 304 10.60 9.41 -18.11
C SER A 304 10.40 10.93 -18.15
N ARG A 305 11.43 11.66 -17.69
CA ARG A 305 11.43 13.13 -17.77
C ARG A 305 11.61 13.66 -19.20
N LYS A 306 12.00 12.81 -20.14
CA LYS A 306 12.33 13.21 -21.51
C LYS A 306 11.09 13.37 -22.39
N ASP A 307 10.10 12.51 -22.19
CA ASP A 307 8.90 12.40 -23.03
C ASP A 307 7.61 12.11 -22.26
N GLY A 308 7.67 11.94 -20.93
CA GLY A 308 6.50 11.61 -20.12
C GLY A 308 6.06 10.15 -20.25
N HIS A 309 6.81 9.27 -20.93
CA HIS A 309 6.41 7.87 -20.99
C HIS A 309 6.48 7.21 -19.61
N VAL A 310 5.50 6.34 -19.33
CA VAL A 310 5.42 5.62 -18.06
C VAL A 310 5.97 4.21 -18.24
N PHE A 311 7.06 3.91 -17.53
CA PHE A 311 7.65 2.57 -17.49
C PHE A 311 7.07 1.76 -16.35
N ILE A 312 6.69 0.53 -16.67
CA ILE A 312 5.91 -0.37 -15.83
C ILE A 312 6.62 -1.71 -15.76
N THR A 313 6.83 -2.22 -14.55
CA THR A 313 7.36 -3.56 -14.33
C THR A 313 6.23 -4.60 -14.27
N PRO A 314 6.19 -5.58 -15.19
CA PRO A 314 5.26 -6.70 -15.15
C PRO A 314 5.88 -7.86 -14.35
N SER A 315 5.48 -8.01 -13.09
CA SER A 315 6.08 -9.00 -12.17
C SER A 315 5.90 -10.46 -12.62
N TYR A 316 4.98 -10.75 -13.54
CA TYR A 316 4.69 -12.11 -14.00
C TYR A 316 5.38 -12.44 -15.33
N GLN A 317 6.16 -11.50 -15.89
CA GLN A 317 6.79 -11.62 -17.19
C GLN A 317 8.28 -11.27 -17.14
N ARG A 318 8.99 -11.54 -18.25
CA ARG A 318 10.39 -11.15 -18.46
C ARG A 318 10.50 -10.04 -19.49
N ARG A 319 9.90 -8.91 -19.17
CA ARG A 319 9.91 -7.73 -20.02
C ARG A 319 9.76 -6.47 -19.17
N LEU A 320 9.98 -5.33 -19.79
CA LEU A 320 9.59 -4.02 -19.28
C LEU A 320 8.45 -3.50 -20.18
N ILE A 321 7.42 -2.87 -19.60
CA ILE A 321 6.32 -2.28 -20.38
C ILE A 321 6.49 -0.76 -20.37
N GLU A 322 6.35 -0.13 -21.52
CA GLU A 322 6.33 1.31 -21.70
C GLU A 322 4.94 1.73 -22.16
N PHE A 323 4.34 2.70 -21.46
CA PHE A 323 3.05 3.30 -21.80
C PHE A 323 3.25 4.75 -22.25
N ASP A 324 2.74 5.06 -23.44
CA ASP A 324 2.69 6.42 -23.98
C ASP A 324 1.38 7.10 -23.52
N PRO A 325 1.43 8.07 -22.60
CA PRO A 325 0.22 8.71 -22.08
C PRO A 325 -0.46 9.65 -23.09
N VAL A 326 0.17 9.98 -24.22
CA VAL A 326 -0.43 10.80 -25.28
C VAL A 326 -1.19 9.91 -26.25
N ASN A 327 -0.53 8.90 -26.80
CA ASN A 327 -1.11 8.01 -27.80
C ASN A 327 -1.91 6.83 -27.20
N LYS A 328 -1.82 6.63 -25.88
CA LYS A 328 -2.49 5.57 -25.12
C LYS A 328 -2.11 4.16 -25.58
N THR A 329 -0.85 3.97 -25.96
CA THR A 329 -0.33 2.70 -26.46
C THR A 329 0.67 2.08 -25.49
N PHE A 330 0.76 0.75 -25.52
CA PHE A 330 1.73 -0.03 -24.76
C PHE A 330 2.80 -0.61 -25.69
N LYS A 331 4.03 -0.66 -25.21
CA LYS A 331 5.16 -1.33 -25.86
C LYS A 331 5.88 -2.23 -24.87
N ALA A 332 6.08 -3.49 -25.25
CA ALA A 332 6.90 -4.44 -24.51
C ALA A 332 8.37 -4.35 -24.95
N HIS A 333 9.28 -4.40 -23.98
CA HIS A 333 10.72 -4.54 -24.16
C HIS A 333 11.17 -5.85 -23.53
N GLU A 334 11.40 -6.87 -24.37
CA GLU A 334 11.71 -8.23 -23.93
C GLU A 334 13.10 -8.35 -23.29
N MET A 335 13.19 -9.22 -22.29
CA MET A 335 14.43 -9.51 -21.56
C MET A 335 14.79 -10.99 -21.68
N ASP A 336 16.07 -11.25 -21.95
CA ASP A 336 16.56 -12.63 -22.08
C ASP A 336 16.71 -13.36 -20.73
N SER A 337 16.76 -12.62 -19.62
CA SER A 337 17.03 -13.16 -18.29
C SER A 337 16.38 -12.35 -17.17
N GLY A 338 16.47 -12.85 -15.94
CA GLY A 338 15.84 -12.25 -14.77
C GLY A 338 14.38 -12.67 -14.60
N PHE A 339 13.86 -12.57 -13.39
CA PHE A 339 12.48 -12.87 -13.07
C PHE A 339 11.95 -11.89 -12.02
N TYR A 340 10.64 -11.69 -12.07
CA TYR A 340 9.91 -10.83 -11.16
C TYR A 340 10.43 -9.37 -11.17
N PRO A 341 10.37 -8.68 -12.33
CA PRO A 341 10.55 -7.23 -12.37
C PRO A 341 9.67 -6.58 -11.29
N HIS A 342 10.27 -5.79 -10.40
CA HIS A 342 9.60 -5.28 -9.22
C HIS A 342 9.64 -3.76 -9.16
N THR A 343 10.48 -3.13 -8.34
CA THR A 343 10.46 -1.66 -8.18
C THR A 343 11.25 -1.01 -9.31
N VAL A 344 10.73 0.05 -9.95
CA VAL A 344 11.37 0.72 -11.10
C VAL A 344 11.67 2.20 -10.84
N ARG A 345 12.82 2.68 -11.31
CA ARG A 345 13.26 4.08 -11.25
C ARG A 345 13.95 4.47 -12.54
N ILE A 346 13.99 5.77 -12.83
CA ILE A 346 14.66 6.30 -14.01
C ILE A 346 15.74 7.27 -13.55
N ASP A 347 16.95 7.09 -14.05
CA ASP A 347 18.07 7.96 -13.71
C ASP A 347 18.11 9.23 -14.57
N ALA A 348 19.04 10.14 -14.25
CA ALA A 348 19.19 11.40 -14.98
C ALA A 348 19.63 11.23 -16.46
N LYS A 349 20.09 10.03 -16.85
CA LYS A 349 20.44 9.69 -18.23
C LYS A 349 19.29 9.00 -18.96
N ASP A 350 18.10 8.98 -18.35
CA ASP A 350 16.90 8.36 -18.90
C ASP A 350 17.04 6.83 -19.07
N ARG A 351 17.89 6.20 -18.24
CA ARG A 351 17.99 4.74 -18.15
C ARG A 351 17.02 4.22 -17.11
N VAL A 352 16.33 3.13 -17.42
CA VAL A 352 15.28 2.56 -16.57
C VAL A 352 15.86 1.42 -15.73
N TRP A 353 15.96 1.63 -14.41
CA TRP A 353 16.53 0.70 -13.45
C TRP A 353 15.43 0.00 -12.66
N PHE A 354 15.53 -1.31 -12.47
CA PHE A 354 14.56 -2.05 -11.67
C PHE A 354 15.13 -3.30 -11.03
N THR A 355 14.52 -3.72 -9.92
CA THR A 355 14.89 -4.97 -9.24
C THR A 355 14.24 -6.19 -9.92
N LEU A 356 14.98 -7.30 -9.93
CA LEU A 356 14.53 -8.61 -10.38
C LEU A 356 14.48 -9.53 -9.16
N ALA A 357 13.36 -9.46 -8.43
CA ALA A 357 13.30 -9.90 -7.03
C ALA A 357 13.59 -11.39 -6.85
N LEU A 358 13.07 -12.24 -7.74
CA LEU A 358 13.23 -13.70 -7.62
C LEU A 358 14.54 -14.21 -8.23
N SER A 359 15.31 -13.35 -8.90
CA SER A 359 16.61 -13.70 -9.49
C SER A 359 17.81 -13.13 -8.75
N ASN A 360 17.60 -12.37 -7.68
CA ASN A 360 18.67 -11.68 -6.95
C ASN A 360 19.52 -10.76 -7.85
N GLN A 361 18.84 -9.99 -8.70
CA GLN A 361 19.47 -9.15 -9.72
C GLN A 361 18.86 -7.75 -9.75
N VAL A 362 19.59 -6.82 -10.37
CA VAL A 362 19.10 -5.52 -10.84
C VAL A 362 19.24 -5.47 -12.35
N ALA A 363 18.26 -4.91 -13.04
CA ALA A 363 18.32 -4.65 -14.47
C ALA A 363 18.32 -3.15 -14.75
N MET A 364 18.99 -2.76 -15.83
CA MET A 364 18.99 -1.43 -16.40
C MET A 364 18.63 -1.55 -17.88
N PHE A 365 17.61 -0.84 -18.33
CA PHE A 365 17.27 -0.67 -19.73
C PHE A 365 17.76 0.69 -20.22
N ASP A 366 18.71 0.68 -21.14
CA ASP A 366 19.18 1.87 -21.82
C ASP A 366 18.25 2.18 -22.99
N ARG A 367 17.41 3.21 -22.83
CA ARG A 367 16.42 3.61 -23.81
C ARG A 367 17.04 4.06 -25.14
N SER A 368 18.26 4.59 -25.11
CA SER A 368 18.93 5.11 -26.31
C SER A 368 19.42 3.99 -27.23
N THR A 369 19.78 2.84 -26.66
CA THR A 369 20.27 1.68 -27.41
C THR A 369 19.29 0.51 -27.44
N ALA A 370 18.19 0.61 -26.69
CA ALA A 370 17.22 -0.45 -26.45
C ALA A 370 17.87 -1.75 -25.92
N LYS A 371 18.86 -1.62 -25.02
CA LYS A 371 19.61 -2.75 -24.46
C LYS A 371 19.42 -2.88 -22.96
N PHE A 372 19.28 -4.13 -22.49
CA PHE A 372 19.32 -4.46 -21.08
C PHE A 372 20.74 -4.77 -20.62
N THR A 373 21.07 -4.30 -19.42
CA THR A 373 22.24 -4.74 -18.64
C THR A 373 21.76 -5.28 -17.30
N THR A 374 22.28 -6.42 -16.87
CA THR A 374 21.94 -7.03 -15.58
C THR A 374 23.13 -7.01 -14.64
N TYR A 375 22.85 -6.82 -13.36
CA TYR A 375 23.83 -6.79 -12.27
C TYR A 375 23.44 -7.87 -11.25
N ASP A 376 24.32 -8.85 -11.08
CA ASP A 376 24.15 -9.89 -10.06
C ASP A 376 24.51 -9.32 -8.68
N LEU A 377 23.65 -9.56 -7.69
CA LEU A 377 23.97 -9.25 -6.31
C LEU A 377 24.70 -10.43 -5.65
N PRO A 378 25.70 -10.19 -4.78
CA PRO A 378 26.40 -11.25 -4.07
C PRO A 378 25.44 -12.16 -3.27
N PHE A 379 25.68 -13.46 -3.37
CA PHE A 379 24.98 -14.48 -2.57
C PHE A 379 25.68 -14.66 -1.22
N ARG A 380 24.90 -14.90 -0.15
CA ARG A 380 25.44 -15.15 1.19
C ARG A 380 26.04 -16.54 1.35
N SER A 381 25.55 -17.51 0.56
CA SER A 381 25.99 -18.91 0.64
C SER A 381 25.86 -19.64 -0.70
N LEU A 382 26.51 -20.80 -0.80
CA LEU A 382 26.38 -21.69 -1.95
C LEU A 382 24.95 -22.24 -2.11
N MET A 383 24.27 -22.53 -1.00
CA MET A 383 22.89 -23.04 -1.02
C MET A 383 21.90 -22.00 -1.51
N GLU A 384 22.09 -20.73 -1.15
CA GLU A 384 21.29 -19.62 -1.67
C GLU A 384 21.48 -19.49 -3.19
N LYS A 385 22.73 -19.53 -3.66
CA LYS A 385 23.06 -19.52 -5.10
C LYS A 385 22.39 -20.69 -5.84
N LEU A 386 22.46 -21.91 -5.29
CA LEU A 386 21.84 -23.09 -5.88
C LEU A 386 20.31 -22.94 -5.96
N THR A 387 19.68 -22.49 -4.87
CA THR A 387 18.23 -22.26 -4.79
C THR A 387 17.75 -21.26 -5.84
N VAL A 388 18.44 -20.11 -5.96
CA VAL A 388 18.10 -19.09 -6.96
C VAL A 388 18.29 -19.62 -8.38
N LYS A 389 19.41 -20.31 -8.67
CA LYS A 389 19.67 -20.86 -10.03
C LYS A 389 18.71 -22.00 -10.41
N LEU A 390 18.14 -22.73 -9.46
CA LEU A 390 17.12 -23.77 -9.69
C LEU A 390 15.69 -23.22 -9.82
N THR A 391 15.46 -21.94 -9.55
CA THR A 391 14.12 -21.31 -9.61
C THR A 391 13.38 -21.52 -10.94
N PRO A 392 14.03 -21.43 -12.13
CA PRO A 392 13.35 -21.71 -13.41
C PRO A 392 12.80 -23.13 -13.51
N PHE A 393 13.53 -24.11 -12.98
CA PHE A 393 13.11 -25.50 -12.95
C PHE A 393 11.88 -25.69 -12.04
N PHE A 394 11.90 -25.07 -10.85
CA PHE A 394 10.76 -25.09 -9.95
C PHE A 394 9.52 -24.42 -10.54
N PHE A 395 9.65 -23.28 -11.23
CA PHE A 395 8.50 -22.66 -11.92
C PHE A 395 7.89 -23.56 -12.98
N LYS A 396 8.71 -24.31 -13.73
CA LYS A 396 8.22 -25.28 -14.71
C LYS A 396 7.38 -26.38 -14.04
N LEU A 397 7.83 -26.90 -12.91
CA LEU A 397 7.09 -27.92 -12.14
C LEU A 397 5.79 -27.37 -11.54
N ILE A 398 5.79 -26.13 -11.01
CA ILE A 398 4.58 -25.46 -10.51
C ILE A 398 3.58 -25.25 -11.65
N GLY A 399 4.07 -24.88 -12.84
CA GLY A 399 3.26 -24.75 -14.05
C GLY A 399 2.57 -26.05 -14.48
N TRP A 400 3.12 -27.21 -14.10
CA TRP A 400 2.49 -28.53 -14.29
C TRP A 400 1.50 -28.92 -13.18
N GLY A 401 1.28 -28.05 -12.20
CA GLY A 401 0.34 -28.26 -11.11
C GLY A 401 0.87 -29.07 -9.93
N LEU A 402 2.18 -29.38 -9.89
CA LEU A 402 2.81 -30.06 -8.77
C LEU A 402 3.01 -29.08 -7.59
N PRO A 403 2.57 -29.42 -6.37
CA PRO A 403 2.68 -28.54 -5.20
C PRO A 403 4.07 -28.59 -4.56
N ILE A 404 5.13 -28.49 -5.37
CA ILE A 404 6.53 -28.65 -4.93
C ILE A 404 6.91 -27.68 -3.80
N THR A 405 6.31 -26.48 -3.74
CA THR A 405 6.56 -25.50 -2.69
C THR A 405 6.18 -26.00 -1.29
N ASN A 406 5.25 -26.95 -1.20
CA ASN A 406 4.80 -27.55 0.05
C ASN A 406 5.61 -28.81 0.42
N TRP A 407 6.44 -29.32 -0.48
CA TRP A 407 7.23 -30.54 -0.29
C TRP A 407 8.70 -30.25 0.04
N VAL A 408 9.19 -29.06 -0.31
CA VAL A 408 10.55 -28.63 0.00
C VAL A 408 10.57 -28.07 1.43
N LYS A 409 11.49 -28.57 2.27
CA LYS A 409 11.73 -28.01 3.61
C LYS A 409 12.26 -26.58 3.48
N VAL A 410 11.70 -25.66 4.25
CA VAL A 410 12.05 -24.24 4.28
C VAL A 410 12.63 -23.95 5.65
N ASP A 411 13.90 -23.56 5.71
CA ASP A 411 14.59 -23.13 6.93
C ASP A 411 14.60 -21.59 7.08
N HIS A 412 14.95 -21.10 8.26
CA HIS A 412 14.90 -19.67 8.60
C HIS A 412 15.92 -18.80 7.82
N VAL A 413 16.97 -19.39 7.24
CA VAL A 413 18.16 -18.64 6.76
C VAL A 413 18.42 -18.82 5.26
N SER A 414 18.24 -20.03 4.72
CA SER A 414 18.74 -20.44 3.40
C SER A 414 17.69 -20.45 2.29
N THR A 415 16.40 -20.31 2.60
CA THR A 415 15.31 -20.58 1.64
C THR A 415 14.42 -19.38 1.28
N GLY A 416 14.62 -18.23 1.92
CA GLY A 416 14.21 -16.95 1.34
C GLY A 416 15.20 -16.57 0.24
N VAL A 417 14.74 -16.46 -1.02
CA VAL A 417 15.53 -15.71 -2.01
C VAL A 417 15.85 -14.34 -1.39
N PRO A 418 17.08 -13.79 -1.55
CA PRO A 418 17.46 -12.54 -0.90
C PRO A 418 16.52 -11.35 -1.12
N LEU A 419 15.80 -11.41 -2.25
CA LEU A 419 14.71 -10.54 -2.62
C LEU A 419 15.13 -9.05 -2.65
N PRO A 420 15.95 -8.64 -3.65
CA PRO A 420 16.10 -7.22 -3.95
C PRO A 420 14.71 -6.64 -4.24
N TYR A 421 14.35 -5.62 -3.49
CA TYR A 421 12.96 -5.18 -3.35
C TYR A 421 12.79 -3.74 -3.83
N GLY A 422 13.02 -2.76 -2.95
CA GLY A 422 13.05 -1.34 -3.31
C GLY A 422 14.35 -0.95 -3.98
N ILE A 423 14.27 0.00 -4.90
CA ILE A 423 15.40 0.66 -5.55
C ILE A 423 15.16 2.17 -5.56
N ASP A 424 16.22 2.94 -5.37
CA ASP A 424 16.23 4.38 -5.66
C ASP A 424 17.62 4.86 -6.07
N ILE A 425 17.68 6.06 -6.63
CA ILE A 425 18.89 6.65 -7.18
C ILE A 425 19.20 7.95 -6.45
N THR A 426 20.38 8.05 -5.85
CA THR A 426 20.84 9.28 -5.19
C THR A 426 21.24 10.35 -6.21
N PRO A 427 21.30 11.64 -5.83
CA PRO A 427 21.64 12.73 -6.75
C PRO A 427 22.98 12.58 -7.49
N ASP A 428 23.93 11.86 -6.89
CA ASP A 428 25.23 11.51 -7.50
C ASP A 428 25.14 10.42 -8.58
N GLY A 429 23.96 9.81 -8.77
CA GLY A 429 23.70 8.74 -9.73
C GLY A 429 23.94 7.33 -9.19
N THR A 430 24.36 7.17 -7.92
CA THR A 430 24.51 5.85 -7.31
C THR A 430 23.15 5.17 -7.16
N VAL A 431 23.07 3.89 -7.55
CA VAL A 431 21.84 3.11 -7.48
C VAL A 431 21.82 2.32 -6.18
N TRP A 432 20.77 2.46 -5.38
CA TRP A 432 20.64 1.85 -4.06
C TRP A 432 19.49 0.86 -4.03
N ILE A 433 19.71 -0.29 -3.40
CA ILE A 433 18.76 -1.41 -3.36
C ILE A 433 18.58 -1.88 -1.93
N ALA A 434 17.33 -2.09 -1.50
CA ALA A 434 17.00 -2.77 -0.26
C ALA A 434 16.79 -4.27 -0.50
N ARG A 435 17.38 -5.13 0.33
CA ARG A 435 17.20 -6.59 0.27
C ARG A 435 16.37 -7.07 1.46
N LEU A 436 15.10 -7.38 1.21
CA LEU A 436 14.11 -7.61 2.26
C LEU A 436 14.45 -8.78 3.19
N HIS A 437 15.08 -9.84 2.67
CA HIS A 437 15.32 -11.07 3.45
C HIS A 437 16.76 -11.22 3.93
N THR A 438 17.62 -10.22 3.74
CA THR A 438 19.05 -10.31 4.11
C THR A 438 19.55 -9.20 5.01
N ASP A 439 18.67 -8.31 5.47
CA ASP A 439 19.00 -7.22 6.40
C ASP A 439 20.14 -6.31 5.90
N GLU A 440 20.19 -6.13 4.58
CA GLU A 440 21.23 -5.39 3.88
C GLU A 440 20.64 -4.40 2.88
N ILE A 441 21.41 -3.36 2.58
CA ILE A 441 21.28 -2.56 1.37
C ILE A 441 22.47 -2.84 0.44
N ALA A 442 22.30 -2.55 -0.84
CA ALA A 442 23.37 -2.60 -1.84
C ALA A 442 23.49 -1.26 -2.57
N SER A 443 24.70 -0.89 -2.95
CA SER A 443 24.97 0.20 -3.89
C SER A 443 25.53 -0.36 -5.20
N ILE A 444 25.19 0.26 -6.31
CA ILE A 444 25.75 -0.02 -7.64
C ILE A 444 26.29 1.29 -8.22
N ASP A 445 27.58 1.30 -8.56
CA ASP A 445 28.16 2.34 -9.41
C ASP A 445 27.76 2.04 -10.87
N PRO A 446 26.93 2.88 -11.51
CA PRO A 446 26.46 2.61 -12.86
C PRO A 446 27.52 2.80 -13.95
N ALA A 447 28.69 3.37 -13.64
CA ALA A 447 29.79 3.53 -14.60
C ALA A 447 30.70 2.29 -14.60
N SER A 448 31.02 1.76 -13.43
CA SER A 448 31.91 0.59 -13.30
C SER A 448 31.17 -0.74 -13.15
N GLY A 449 29.88 -0.71 -12.81
CA GLY A 449 29.08 -1.88 -12.44
C GLY A 449 29.44 -2.49 -11.09
N LYS A 450 30.23 -1.81 -10.25
CA LYS A 450 30.66 -2.32 -8.94
C LYS A 450 29.49 -2.36 -7.98
N VAL A 451 29.24 -3.53 -7.39
CA VAL A 451 28.24 -3.74 -6.35
C VAL A 451 28.91 -3.74 -4.96
N THR A 452 28.37 -2.99 -4.01
CA THR A 452 28.83 -3.01 -2.60
C THR A 452 27.66 -3.34 -1.68
N MET A 453 27.83 -4.32 -0.79
CA MET A 453 26.83 -4.73 0.20
C MET A 453 27.10 -4.03 1.53
N ILE A 454 26.05 -3.53 2.19
CA ILE A 454 26.12 -2.83 3.47
C ILE A 454 25.05 -3.40 4.41
N PRO A 455 25.44 -3.97 5.56
CA PRO A 455 24.48 -4.46 6.56
C PRO A 455 23.75 -3.30 7.21
N THR A 456 22.46 -3.51 7.47
CA THR A 456 21.62 -2.58 8.24
C THR A 456 21.56 -3.00 9.71
N PRO A 457 21.39 -2.06 10.66
CA PRO A 457 21.29 -2.38 12.09
C PRO A 457 19.93 -2.96 12.51
N LEU A 458 18.95 -2.97 11.60
CA LEU A 458 17.58 -3.42 11.81
C LEU A 458 17.20 -4.45 10.74
N HIS A 459 16.11 -5.18 10.93
CA HIS A 459 15.71 -6.25 10.02
C HIS A 459 14.67 -5.81 8.97
N GLY A 460 14.69 -6.48 7.83
CA GLY A 460 13.69 -6.32 6.78
C GLY A 460 13.68 -4.95 6.08
N PRO A 461 14.83 -4.42 5.59
CA PRO A 461 14.84 -3.20 4.79
C PRO A 461 14.06 -3.46 3.50
N ARG A 462 12.96 -2.73 3.30
CA ARG A 462 12.01 -3.07 2.23
C ARG A 462 12.05 -2.12 1.05
N ARG A 463 11.62 -0.88 1.24
CA ARG A 463 11.65 0.18 0.23
C ARG A 463 12.48 1.34 0.77
N LEU A 464 13.28 1.92 -0.10
CA LEU A 464 14.12 3.07 0.20
C LEU A 464 13.82 4.22 -0.75
N ARG A 465 14.12 5.45 -0.29
CA ARG A 465 14.09 6.67 -1.09
C ARG A 465 15.23 7.59 -0.69
N SER A 466 15.81 8.27 -1.67
CA SER A 466 16.82 9.29 -1.47
C SER A 466 16.17 10.65 -1.21
N ASP A 467 16.67 11.38 -0.21
CA ASP A 467 16.35 12.79 -0.02
C ASP A 467 17.22 13.71 -0.91
N ARG A 468 17.04 15.03 -0.77
CA ARG A 468 17.77 16.03 -1.56
C ARG A 468 19.27 16.11 -1.23
N ASP A 469 19.66 15.63 -0.05
CA ASP A 469 21.04 15.68 0.46
C ASP A 469 21.80 14.38 0.16
N GLY A 470 21.15 13.40 -0.48
CA GLY A 470 21.73 12.10 -0.82
C GLY A 470 21.67 11.08 0.32
N ASN A 471 20.93 11.35 1.40
CA ASN A 471 20.67 10.33 2.42
C ASN A 471 19.57 9.39 1.94
N LEU A 472 19.63 8.14 2.39
CA LEU A 472 18.62 7.13 2.12
C LEU A 472 17.70 7.01 3.33
N TRP A 473 16.40 7.11 3.09
CA TRP A 473 15.36 6.77 4.04
C TRP A 473 14.84 5.37 3.70
N ILE A 474 14.80 4.47 4.68
CA ILE A 474 14.54 3.04 4.47
C ILE A 474 13.43 2.59 5.41
N ALA A 475 12.36 2.00 4.87
CA ALA A 475 11.31 1.38 5.67
C ALA A 475 11.77 0.00 6.17
N MET A 476 11.72 -0.21 7.50
CA MET A 476 12.10 -1.47 8.15
C MET A 476 10.83 -2.27 8.48
N PHE A 477 10.45 -3.17 7.57
CA PHE A 477 9.12 -3.78 7.56
C PHE A 477 8.82 -4.58 8.83
N ASN A 478 9.83 -5.22 9.42
CA ASN A 478 9.69 -6.10 10.58
C ASN A 478 9.86 -5.38 11.93
N GLU A 479 10.27 -4.11 11.92
CA GLU A 479 10.74 -3.41 13.13
C GLU A 479 9.87 -2.21 13.52
N SER A 480 8.83 -1.89 12.75
CA SER A 480 7.98 -0.72 13.01
C SER A 480 8.79 0.59 13.11
N ALA A 481 9.78 0.73 12.24
CA ALA A 481 10.73 1.84 12.24
C ALA A 481 11.16 2.21 10.82
N ILE A 482 11.80 3.36 10.71
CA ILE A 482 12.57 3.76 9.52
C ILE A 482 14.03 4.02 9.88
N LEU A 483 14.92 3.78 8.92
CA LEU A 483 16.32 4.17 9.02
C LEU A 483 16.60 5.36 8.11
N ARG A 484 17.49 6.25 8.55
CA ARG A 484 18.25 7.14 7.67
C ARG A 484 19.69 6.62 7.55
N TYR A 485 20.17 6.39 6.33
CA TYR A 485 21.56 6.08 6.04
C TYR A 485 22.22 7.26 5.32
N GLU A 486 23.37 7.67 5.82
CA GLU A 486 24.17 8.79 5.29
C GLU A 486 25.41 8.19 4.58
N PRO A 487 25.41 8.04 3.23
CA PRO A 487 26.49 7.35 2.52
C PRO A 487 27.86 8.00 2.71
N ALA A 488 27.90 9.33 2.86
CA ALA A 488 29.15 10.08 3.04
C ALA A 488 29.91 9.71 4.32
N THR A 489 29.20 9.30 5.37
CA THR A 489 29.78 8.95 6.68
C THR A 489 29.51 7.51 7.10
N ALA A 490 28.84 6.73 6.25
CA ALA A 490 28.36 5.38 6.53
C ALA A 490 27.56 5.25 7.85
N LYS A 491 26.78 6.28 8.21
CA LYS A 491 26.06 6.33 9.48
C LYS A 491 24.60 5.95 9.31
N PHE A 492 24.08 5.12 10.20
CA PHE A 492 22.64 4.85 10.35
C PHE A 492 22.06 5.62 11.53
N THR A 493 20.84 6.14 11.35
CA THR A 493 20.02 6.72 12.41
C THR A 493 18.62 6.08 12.38
N THR A 494 18.12 5.64 13.53
CA THR A 494 16.82 4.97 13.66
C THR A 494 15.74 5.93 14.11
N PHE A 495 14.54 5.80 13.55
CA PHE A 495 13.34 6.52 13.96
C PHE A 495 12.20 5.51 14.14
N ASP A 496 11.73 5.35 15.38
CA ASP A 496 10.53 4.55 15.67
C ASP A 496 9.31 5.23 15.07
N LEU A 497 8.38 4.43 14.53
CA LEU A 497 7.10 4.96 14.07
C LEU A 497 6.24 5.45 15.25
N PRO A 498 5.43 6.51 15.06
CA PRO A 498 4.62 7.13 16.12
C PRO A 498 3.33 6.35 16.39
N VAL A 499 3.44 5.03 16.57
CA VAL A 499 2.28 4.13 16.71
C VAL A 499 2.17 3.56 18.13
N VAL A 500 0.93 3.30 18.54
CA VAL A 500 0.61 2.57 19.77
C VAL A 500 -0.21 1.32 19.40
N PRO A 501 0.17 0.13 19.89
CA PRO A 501 1.39 -0.18 20.67
C PRO A 501 2.69 0.08 19.89
N LYS A 502 3.79 0.40 20.57
CA LYS A 502 5.10 0.53 19.90
C LYS A 502 5.50 -0.79 19.25
N GLY A 503 6.17 -0.74 18.11
CA GLY A 503 6.62 -1.96 17.43
C GLY A 503 5.53 -2.74 16.67
N SER A 504 4.30 -2.20 16.57
CA SER A 504 3.13 -2.98 16.08
C SER A 504 2.75 -2.73 14.62
N ASP A 505 3.29 -1.70 13.98
CA ASP A 505 3.07 -1.40 12.56
C ASP A 505 4.16 -2.02 11.68
N THR A 506 3.87 -2.27 10.40
CA THR A 506 4.79 -2.92 9.45
C THR A 506 4.97 -2.04 8.21
N PRO A 507 5.80 -0.97 8.27
CA PRO A 507 5.84 0.04 7.22
C PRO A 507 6.26 -0.55 5.88
N TYR A 508 5.36 -0.57 4.91
CA TYR A 508 5.64 -1.12 3.60
C TYR A 508 6.60 -0.24 2.79
N ALA A 509 6.29 1.05 2.73
CA ALA A 509 7.03 2.04 1.96
C ALA A 509 7.11 3.37 2.70
N LEU A 510 8.00 4.19 2.18
CA LEU A 510 8.05 5.62 2.45
C LEU A 510 8.36 6.37 1.15
N ASN A 511 8.02 7.65 1.15
CA ASN A 511 8.53 8.61 0.17
C ASN A 511 8.97 9.91 0.85
N VAL A 512 9.91 10.61 0.22
CA VAL A 512 10.46 11.86 0.75
C VAL A 512 9.89 13.01 -0.07
N ASP A 513 9.10 13.89 0.56
CA ASP A 513 8.76 15.18 -0.05
C ASP A 513 10.02 16.02 -0.01
N ARG A 514 10.79 15.92 -1.08
CA ARG A 514 12.06 16.62 -1.21
C ARG A 514 11.86 18.11 -1.15
N GLN A 515 10.72 18.69 -1.53
CA GLN A 515 10.49 20.14 -1.48
C GLN A 515 10.20 20.63 -0.06
N ARG A 516 9.39 19.88 0.71
CA ARG A 516 8.98 20.24 2.07
C ARG A 516 9.86 19.66 3.17
N HIS A 517 10.84 18.83 2.80
CA HIS A 517 11.80 18.21 3.71
C HIS A 517 11.12 17.30 4.74
N GLN A 518 10.23 16.45 4.24
CA GLN A 518 9.40 15.55 5.05
C GLN A 518 9.52 14.12 4.55
N VAL A 519 9.45 13.15 5.45
CA VAL A 519 9.31 11.73 5.12
C VAL A 519 7.90 11.31 5.41
N TRP A 520 7.23 10.73 4.42
CA TRP A 520 5.91 10.16 4.55
C TRP A 520 5.99 8.64 4.50
N VAL A 521 5.40 7.98 5.49
CA VAL A 521 5.44 6.53 5.68
C VAL A 521 4.02 5.99 5.59
N THR A 522 3.87 4.86 4.89
CA THR A 522 2.60 4.15 4.79
C THR A 522 2.28 3.46 6.12
N GLY A 523 1.11 3.71 6.70
CA GLY A 523 0.60 2.96 7.84
C GLY A 523 -0.06 1.67 7.39
N THR A 524 0.76 0.64 7.19
CA THR A 524 0.34 -0.62 6.56
C THR A 524 -0.37 -1.57 7.51
N ASN A 525 -0.32 -1.39 8.82
CA ASN A 525 -1.09 -2.15 9.80
C ASN A 525 -1.87 -1.22 10.77
N SER A 526 -1.68 0.08 10.70
CA SER A 526 -2.23 1.06 11.65
C SER A 526 -3.39 1.90 11.11
N ASP A 527 -3.90 1.58 9.91
CA ASP A 527 -4.94 2.33 9.20
C ASP A 527 -4.60 3.82 9.12
N SER A 528 -3.37 4.14 8.71
CA SER A 528 -2.85 5.51 8.81
C SER A 528 -1.87 5.91 7.70
N ALA A 529 -1.54 7.19 7.69
CA ALA A 529 -0.32 7.73 7.10
C ALA A 529 0.46 8.49 8.17
N GLN A 530 1.79 8.47 8.09
CA GLN A 530 2.67 9.06 9.09
C GLN A 530 3.66 10.00 8.43
N CYS A 531 3.88 11.18 9.00
CA CYS A 531 4.78 12.19 8.48
C CYS A 531 5.84 12.54 9.53
N LEU A 532 7.11 12.44 9.16
CA LEU A 532 8.25 12.95 9.92
C LEU A 532 8.74 14.24 9.26
N ASP A 533 8.74 15.32 10.03
CA ASP A 533 9.47 16.54 9.67
C ASP A 533 10.97 16.31 9.92
N ILE A 534 11.79 16.31 8.86
CA ILE A 534 13.19 15.91 8.95
C ILE A 534 13.98 16.87 9.84
N SER A 535 13.68 18.16 9.76
CA SER A 535 14.44 19.21 10.45
C SER A 535 14.19 19.22 11.95
N SER A 536 12.94 19.04 12.39
CA SER A 536 12.58 19.04 13.82
C SER A 536 12.56 17.65 14.46
N GLY A 537 12.48 16.58 13.66
CA GLY A 537 12.26 15.22 14.15
C GLY A 537 10.82 14.96 14.62
N THR A 538 9.88 15.86 14.33
CA THR A 538 8.50 15.80 14.81
C THR A 538 7.65 14.86 13.95
N TRP A 539 6.93 13.95 14.59
CA TRP A 539 5.97 13.06 13.94
C TRP A 539 4.54 13.61 13.94
N ARG A 540 3.82 13.38 12.85
CA ARG A 540 2.36 13.54 12.75
C ARG A 540 1.73 12.26 12.24
N PHE A 541 0.63 11.86 12.87
CA PHE A 541 -0.13 10.65 12.56
C PHE A 541 -1.49 11.03 11.97
N TYR A 542 -1.87 10.44 10.85
CA TYR A 542 -3.13 10.71 10.14
C TYR A 542 -3.94 9.41 10.01
N PRO A 543 -5.01 9.19 10.81
CA PRO A 543 -5.86 8.03 10.67
C PRO A 543 -6.66 8.11 9.36
N LEU A 544 -6.80 7.00 8.67
CA LEU A 544 -7.58 6.88 7.44
C LEU A 544 -9.06 6.60 7.76
N PRO A 545 -10.00 7.03 6.88
CA PRO A 545 -11.43 6.89 7.15
C PRO A 545 -11.90 5.43 7.23
N ARG A 546 -11.32 4.57 6.38
CA ARG A 546 -11.64 3.14 6.31
C ARG A 546 -10.75 2.33 7.27
N LYS A 547 -11.36 1.39 7.98
CA LYS A 547 -10.62 0.38 8.75
C LYS A 547 -10.01 -0.68 7.83
N ALA A 548 -8.95 -1.32 8.31
CA ALA A 548 -8.20 -2.34 7.59
C ALA A 548 -7.64 -1.82 6.24
N THR A 549 -7.20 -0.56 6.22
CA THR A 549 -6.68 0.12 5.03
C THR A 549 -5.19 -0.14 4.93
N PHE A 550 -4.81 -0.92 3.93
CA PHE A 550 -3.41 -1.20 3.62
C PHE A 550 -2.91 -0.18 2.61
N THR A 551 -1.97 0.69 2.98
CA THR A 551 -1.29 1.60 2.03
C THR A 551 0.10 1.07 1.66
N ARG A 552 0.51 1.28 0.40
CA ARG A 552 1.72 0.65 -0.18
C ARG A 552 2.71 1.61 -0.83
N ASP A 553 2.25 2.76 -1.30
CA ASP A 553 3.11 3.80 -1.87
C ASP A 553 2.62 5.20 -1.51
N VAL A 554 3.48 6.19 -1.69
CA VAL A 554 3.20 7.60 -1.39
C VAL A 554 3.74 8.46 -2.52
N GLU A 555 2.93 9.39 -3.04
CA GLU A 555 3.34 10.40 -4.02
C GLU A 555 2.90 11.80 -3.59
N PHE A 556 3.48 12.84 -4.21
CA PHE A 556 3.26 14.23 -3.81
C PHE A 556 2.74 15.07 -4.97
N GLY A 557 1.66 15.80 -4.73
CA GLY A 557 1.24 16.92 -5.56
C GLY A 557 2.14 18.13 -5.35
N ARG A 558 2.25 18.99 -6.38
CA ARG A 558 3.02 20.24 -6.28
C ARG A 558 2.48 21.19 -5.19
N ASP A 559 1.17 21.13 -4.96
CA ASP A 559 0.43 21.87 -3.92
C ASP A 559 0.65 21.32 -2.50
N GLY A 560 1.27 20.16 -2.34
CA GLY A 560 1.54 19.52 -1.05
C GLY A 560 0.44 18.57 -0.59
N ARG A 561 -0.51 18.24 -1.47
CA ARG A 561 -1.33 17.05 -1.28
C ARG A 561 -0.44 15.82 -1.31
N VAL A 562 -0.72 14.91 -0.40
CA VAL A 562 -0.09 13.59 -0.31
C VAL A 562 -1.06 12.58 -0.87
N PHE A 563 -0.60 11.81 -1.85
CA PHE A 563 -1.39 10.76 -2.47
C PHE A 563 -0.96 9.41 -1.89
N LEU A 564 -1.95 8.54 -1.66
CA LEU A 564 -1.82 7.16 -1.20
C LEU A 564 -2.82 6.30 -1.98
N SER A 565 -2.66 4.98 -1.96
CA SER A 565 -3.66 4.05 -2.49
C SER A 565 -3.95 2.93 -1.50
N SER A 566 -5.20 2.49 -1.46
CA SER A 566 -5.60 1.28 -0.76
C SER A 566 -5.21 0.04 -1.58
N ALA A 567 -4.23 -0.72 -1.10
CA ALA A 567 -3.51 -1.75 -1.84
C ALA A 567 -3.60 -3.16 -1.18
N SER A 568 -4.70 -3.42 -0.49
CA SER A 568 -5.01 -4.74 0.11
C SER A 568 -5.09 -5.81 -0.98
N PHE A 569 -4.56 -7.00 -0.69
CA PHE A 569 -4.63 -8.13 -1.62
C PHE A 569 -5.60 -9.23 -1.12
N PRO A 570 -6.80 -9.32 -1.73
CA PRO A 570 -7.48 -8.29 -2.53
C PRO A 570 -8.20 -7.29 -1.62
N SER A 571 -8.90 -6.34 -2.23
CA SER A 571 -9.50 -5.20 -1.53
C SER A 571 -10.69 -5.55 -0.63
N TRP A 572 -11.28 -6.74 -0.76
CA TRP A 572 -12.36 -7.23 0.12
C TRP A 572 -12.06 -7.28 1.64
N HIS A 573 -10.81 -7.06 2.06
CA HIS A 573 -10.44 -6.97 3.47
C HIS A 573 -10.68 -5.58 4.07
N ILE A 574 -10.71 -4.54 3.23
CA ILE A 574 -11.02 -3.16 3.62
C ILE A 574 -12.46 -3.14 4.15
N GLU A 575 -12.75 -2.26 5.11
CA GLU A 575 -14.04 -2.16 5.80
C GLU A 575 -15.28 -2.30 4.90
N ASP A 576 -15.25 -1.71 3.71
CA ASP A 576 -16.33 -1.70 2.72
C ASP A 576 -15.99 -2.45 1.42
N ALA A 577 -14.88 -3.19 1.42
CA ALA A 577 -14.33 -3.90 0.26
C ALA A 577 -13.96 -3.01 -0.95
N GLN A 578 -13.86 -1.69 -0.76
CA GLN A 578 -13.64 -0.73 -1.85
C GLN A 578 -12.20 -0.17 -1.81
N PRO A 579 -11.37 -0.44 -2.83
CA PRO A 579 -10.12 0.28 -2.99
C PRO A 579 -10.36 1.74 -3.37
N THR A 580 -9.43 2.61 -2.94
CA THR A 580 -9.51 4.06 -3.14
C THR A 580 -8.14 4.62 -3.52
N LEU A 581 -8.15 5.65 -4.36
CA LEU A 581 -7.10 6.66 -4.38
C LEU A 581 -7.39 7.64 -3.25
N ILE A 582 -6.41 7.86 -2.37
CA ILE A 582 -6.54 8.69 -1.18
C ILE A 582 -5.70 9.95 -1.38
N GLN A 583 -6.30 11.11 -1.13
CA GLN A 583 -5.63 12.42 -1.11
C GLN A 583 -5.70 12.97 0.30
N LEU A 584 -4.54 13.21 0.90
CA LEU A 584 -4.40 13.79 2.22
C LEU A 584 -3.78 15.18 2.10
N GLN A 585 -4.52 16.19 2.56
CA GLN A 585 -3.98 17.51 2.85
C GLN A 585 -3.72 17.59 4.36
N PRO A 586 -2.47 17.67 4.83
CA PRO A 586 -2.13 17.63 6.27
C PRO A 586 -2.61 18.83 7.10
N GLY A 587 -3.14 19.88 6.46
CA GLY A 587 -3.41 21.17 7.09
C GLY A 587 -2.13 21.98 7.33
N ASN A 588 -2.26 23.31 7.42
CA ASN A 588 -1.14 24.14 7.86
C ASN A 588 -0.91 23.90 9.35
N ALA A 589 0.33 23.65 9.75
CA ALA A 589 0.69 23.74 11.16
C ALA A 589 0.44 25.19 11.59
N LYS A 590 -0.49 25.40 12.53
CA LYS A 590 -0.64 26.69 13.19
C LYS A 590 0.50 26.92 14.16
#